data_AF-A0A2T2SPI9-F1
#
_entry.id   AF-A0A2T2SPI9-F1
#
_cell.length_a   1.000
_cell.length_b   1.000
_cell.length_c   1.000
_cell.angle_alpha   90.00
_cell.angle_beta   90.00
_cell.angle_gamma   90.00
#
_symmetry.space_group_name_H-M   'P 1'
#
loop_
_entity.id
_entity.type
_entity.pdbx_description
1 polymer ?
#
loop_
_entity_poly.entity_id
_entity_poly.type
_entity_poly.pdbx_seq_one_letter_code
_entity_poly.pdbx_strand_id
1 'polypeptide(L)'
;MTEVLWGALLLRLAFLPLMPGLTDDPFRYIWDGMLQWEGINPYKFVPSASELEAFQDNTLYQELNSPDYYSIYPPISQLFFALGALFYDGNWVLPYYVLKAVFVTAECAGVLLLARLTTARNVLLYAWNPLVLIETAGQGHTEALL
;
A
#
# COMPACT_ATOMS: atom_id res chain seq x y z
N MET A 1 -14.72 22.79 9.40
CA MET A 1 -14.10 21.46 9.66
C MET A 1 -14.72 20.45 8.71
N THR A 2 -16.04 20.39 8.65
CA THR A 2 -16.80 19.58 7.70
C THR A 2 -16.30 19.72 6.25
N GLU A 3 -16.05 20.94 5.78
CA GLU A 3 -15.55 21.24 4.42
C GLU A 3 -14.16 20.65 4.20
N VAL A 4 -13.29 20.73 5.21
CA VAL A 4 -11.94 20.18 5.18
C VAL A 4 -12.00 18.65 5.07
N LEU A 5 -12.86 18.00 5.84
CA LEU A 5 -13.02 16.56 5.82
C LEU A 5 -13.63 16.05 4.50
N TRP A 6 -14.63 16.74 3.96
CA TRP A 6 -15.18 16.40 2.64
C TRP A 6 -14.15 16.57 1.53
N GLY A 7 -13.40 17.67 1.53
CA GLY A 7 -12.32 17.86 0.55
C GLY A 7 -11.22 16.80 0.70
N ALA A 8 -10.86 16.42 1.94
CA ALA A 8 -9.87 15.38 2.19
C ALA A 8 -10.30 14.01 1.64
N LEU A 9 -11.58 13.67 1.76
CA LEU A 9 -12.16 12.45 1.20
C LEU A 9 -12.19 12.51 -0.34
N LEU A 10 -12.73 13.59 -0.92
CA LEU A 10 -12.84 13.73 -2.37
C LEU A 10 -11.48 13.71 -3.07
N LEU A 11 -10.47 14.35 -2.47
CA LEU A 11 -9.10 14.32 -2.99
C LEU A 11 -8.54 12.90 -2.97
N ARG A 12 -8.68 12.15 -1.87
CA ARG A 12 -8.23 10.74 -1.82
C ARG A 12 -8.93 9.88 -2.88
N LEU A 13 -10.24 10.05 -3.04
CA LEU A 13 -11.01 9.35 -4.08
C LEU A 13 -10.58 9.72 -5.49
N ALA A 14 -10.15 10.97 -5.73
CA ALA A 14 -9.65 11.40 -7.03
C ALA A 14 -8.27 10.80 -7.38
N PHE A 15 -7.43 10.52 -6.39
CA PHE A 15 -6.10 9.89 -6.58
C PHE A 15 -6.16 8.36 -6.57
N LEU A 16 -7.20 7.76 -5.97
CA LEU A 16 -7.35 6.30 -5.89
C LEU A 16 -7.25 5.56 -7.24
N PRO A 17 -7.77 6.05 -8.38
CA PRO A 17 -7.67 5.37 -9.68
C PRO A 17 -6.28 5.39 -10.31
N LEU A 18 -5.29 6.08 -9.73
CA LEU A 18 -3.95 6.12 -10.29
C LEU A 18 -3.30 4.74 -10.24
N MET A 19 -2.68 4.35 -11.35
CA MET A 19 -1.83 3.16 -11.43
C MET A 19 -0.43 3.46 -10.85
N PRO A 20 0.37 2.44 -10.53
CA PRO A 20 1.76 2.62 -10.15
C PRO A 20 2.48 3.41 -11.25
N GLY A 21 3.32 4.37 -10.85
CA GLY A 21 4.09 5.18 -11.81
C GLY A 21 5.19 6.02 -11.19
N LEU A 22 5.17 6.22 -9.88
CA LEU A 22 6.26 6.85 -9.10
C LEU A 22 7.00 5.85 -8.21
N THR A 23 6.44 4.67 -7.99
CA THR A 23 7.01 3.58 -7.19
C THR A 23 6.56 2.23 -7.71
N ASP A 24 7.38 1.22 -7.43
CA ASP A 24 7.16 -0.20 -7.72
C ASP A 24 6.90 -1.01 -6.44
N ASP A 25 6.90 -0.37 -5.27
CA ASP A 25 6.70 -1.04 -3.98
C ASP A 25 5.40 -1.86 -3.89
N PRO A 26 4.27 -1.46 -4.52
CA PRO A 26 3.07 -2.28 -4.53
C PRO A 26 3.27 -3.70 -5.10
N PHE A 27 4.17 -3.87 -6.07
CA PHE A 27 4.53 -5.20 -6.55
C PHE A 27 5.19 -6.02 -5.45
N ARG A 28 6.06 -5.39 -4.66
CA ARG A 28 6.68 -6.05 -3.50
C ARG A 28 5.66 -6.37 -2.39
N TYR A 29 4.69 -5.50 -2.14
CA TYR A 29 3.62 -5.77 -1.18
C TYR A 29 2.83 -7.02 -1.57
N ILE A 30 2.38 -7.08 -2.82
CA ILE A 30 1.58 -8.21 -3.31
C ILE A 30 2.43 -9.49 -3.33
N TRP A 31 3.70 -9.41 -3.72
CA TRP A 31 4.66 -10.52 -3.68
C TRP A 31 4.81 -11.11 -2.28
N ASP A 32 5.11 -10.27 -1.29
CA ASP A 32 5.25 -10.72 0.10
C ASP A 32 3.94 -11.30 0.64
N GLY A 33 2.79 -10.73 0.26
CA GLY A 33 1.48 -11.25 0.58
C GLY A 33 1.21 -12.63 -0.03
N MET A 34 1.57 -12.82 -1.31
CA MET A 34 1.44 -14.09 -2.03
C MET A 34 2.27 -15.19 -1.35
N LEU A 35 3.54 -14.89 -1.01
CA LEU A 35 4.40 -15.85 -0.31
C LEU A 35 3.80 -16.31 1.03
N GLN A 36 3.16 -15.41 1.77
CA GLN A 36 2.50 -15.75 3.03
C GLN A 36 1.35 -16.75 2.84
N TRP A 37 0.57 -16.64 1.76
CA TRP A 37 -0.49 -17.61 1.45
C TRP A 37 0.04 -18.98 1.05
N GLU A 38 1.26 -19.05 0.54
CA GLU A 38 2.00 -20.29 0.26
C GLU A 38 2.71 -20.83 1.52
N GLY A 39 2.50 -20.22 2.69
CA GLY A 39 3.12 -20.62 3.95
C GLY A 39 4.59 -20.25 4.07
N ILE A 40 5.09 -19.36 3.22
CA ILE A 40 6.47 -18.90 3.19
C ILE A 40 6.59 -17.58 3.95
N ASN A 41 7.57 -17.52 4.86
CA ASN A 41 7.87 -16.29 5.59
C ASN A 41 8.59 -15.27 4.67
N PRO A 42 8.03 -14.07 4.41
CA PRO A 42 8.60 -13.08 3.48
C PRO A 42 9.92 -12.46 3.97
N TYR A 43 10.26 -12.64 5.25
CA TYR A 43 11.54 -12.20 5.82
C TYR A 43 12.67 -13.22 5.65
N LYS A 44 12.35 -14.45 5.25
CA LYS A 44 13.32 -15.57 5.27
C LYS A 44 14.24 -15.58 4.06
N PHE A 45 13.73 -15.16 2.90
CA PHE A 45 14.43 -15.20 1.63
C PHE A 45 14.28 -13.86 0.90
N VAL A 46 15.30 -13.47 0.14
CA VAL A 46 15.17 -12.41 -0.86
C VAL A 46 14.41 -12.97 -2.07
N PRO A 47 13.62 -12.16 -2.82
CA PRO A 47 12.87 -12.67 -3.98
C PRO A 47 13.71 -13.43 -5.02
N SER A 48 14.97 -13.02 -5.23
CA SER A 48 15.90 -13.65 -6.18
C SER A 48 16.51 -14.97 -5.69
N ALA A 49 16.23 -15.39 -4.45
CA ALA A 49 16.76 -16.63 -3.89
C ALA A 49 16.28 -17.86 -4.68
N SER A 50 17.16 -18.85 -4.86
CA SER A 50 16.85 -20.10 -5.55
C SER A 50 15.67 -20.86 -4.95
N GLU A 51 15.44 -20.70 -3.64
CA GLU A 51 14.33 -21.29 -2.90
C GLU A 51 12.97 -20.77 -3.36
N LEU A 52 12.94 -19.61 -4.03
CA LEU A 52 11.74 -18.98 -4.56
C LEU A 52 11.62 -19.06 -6.08
N GLU A 53 12.48 -19.82 -6.78
CA GLU A 53 12.51 -19.91 -8.25
C GLU A 53 11.12 -20.20 -8.85
N ALA A 54 10.33 -21.08 -8.21
CA ALA A 54 8.97 -21.42 -8.63
C ALA A 54 7.98 -20.24 -8.65
N PHE A 55 8.30 -19.15 -7.94
CA PHE A 55 7.46 -17.96 -7.85
C PHE A 55 7.96 -16.81 -8.75
N GLN A 56 9.15 -16.91 -9.35
CA GLN A 56 9.78 -15.78 -10.06
C GLN A 56 9.22 -15.54 -11.46
N ASP A 57 8.52 -16.52 -12.05
CA ASP A 57 7.93 -16.38 -13.40
C ASP A 57 6.56 -15.69 -13.37
N ASN A 58 6.52 -14.43 -12.92
CA ASN A 58 5.32 -13.59 -12.97
C ASN A 58 5.66 -12.09 -13.02
N THR A 59 4.64 -11.27 -13.29
CA THR A 59 4.79 -9.81 -13.36
C THR A 59 5.17 -9.17 -12.02
N LEU A 60 4.77 -9.73 -10.87
CA LEU A 60 5.16 -9.17 -9.58
C LEU A 60 6.68 -9.19 -9.41
N TYR A 61 7.33 -10.31 -9.75
CA TYR A 61 8.79 -10.43 -9.71
C TYR A 61 9.50 -9.54 -10.72
N GLN A 62 8.95 -9.44 -11.93
CA GLN A 62 9.55 -8.66 -13.02
C GLN A 62 9.53 -7.16 -12.73
N GLU A 63 8.49 -6.66 -12.07
CA GLU A 63 8.30 -5.24 -11.80
C GLU A 63 8.80 -4.80 -10.42
N LEU A 64 8.97 -5.71 -9.44
CA LEU A 64 9.46 -5.30 -8.12
C LEU A 64 10.89 -4.73 -8.18
N ASN A 65 11.13 -3.64 -7.47
CA ASN A 65 12.40 -2.93 -7.42
C ASN A 65 13.42 -3.57 -6.44
N SER A 66 13.06 -4.65 -5.75
CA SER A 66 13.78 -5.18 -4.58
C SER A 66 14.10 -6.69 -4.64
N PRO A 67 14.55 -7.25 -5.78
CA PRO A 67 14.71 -8.70 -5.91
C PRO A 67 15.79 -9.26 -4.98
N ASP A 68 16.82 -8.47 -4.68
CA ASP A 68 17.97 -8.89 -3.87
C ASP A 68 17.89 -8.41 -2.41
N TYR A 69 16.73 -7.90 -1.97
CA TYR A 69 16.54 -7.39 -0.62
C TYR A 69 15.51 -8.21 0.16
N TYR A 70 15.82 -8.43 1.44
CA TYR A 70 14.86 -8.97 2.39
C TYR A 70 13.72 -7.99 2.60
N SER A 71 12.55 -8.51 2.96
CA SER A 71 11.44 -7.64 3.31
C SER A 71 11.80 -6.78 4.53
N ILE A 72 11.59 -5.47 4.39
CA ILE A 72 11.82 -4.47 5.46
C ILE A 72 10.52 -4.02 6.12
N TYR A 73 9.37 -4.47 5.61
CA TYR A 73 8.09 -3.94 6.03
C TYR A 73 7.71 -4.45 7.42
N PRO A 74 7.16 -3.60 8.30
CA PRO A 74 6.73 -4.01 9.63
C PRO A 74 5.72 -5.15 9.59
N PRO A 75 5.65 -6.01 10.63
CA PRO A 75 4.69 -7.12 10.66
C PRO A 75 3.24 -6.70 10.43
N ILE A 76 2.85 -5.50 10.89
CA ILE A 76 1.50 -5.00 10.66
C ILE A 76 1.23 -4.73 9.17
N SER A 77 2.19 -4.15 8.44
CA SER A 77 2.10 -3.98 6.98
C SER A 77 1.99 -5.33 6.28
N GLN A 78 2.78 -6.32 6.71
CA GLN A 78 2.73 -7.67 6.13
C GLN A 78 1.36 -8.34 6.26
N LEU A 79 0.65 -8.12 7.37
CA LEU A 79 -0.72 -8.62 7.52
C LEU A 79 -1.65 -8.02 6.45
N PHE A 80 -1.53 -6.73 6.17
CA PHE A 80 -2.34 -6.09 5.13
C PHE A 80 -1.91 -6.51 3.73
N PHE A 81 -0.62 -6.79 3.50
CA PHE A 81 -0.12 -7.36 2.26
C PHE A 81 -0.72 -8.73 1.98
N ALA A 82 -0.76 -9.60 3.00
CA ALA A 82 -1.46 -10.88 2.91
C ALA A 82 -2.96 -10.69 2.61
N LEU A 83 -3.63 -9.74 3.28
CA LEU A 83 -5.04 -9.43 2.98
C LEU A 83 -5.26 -8.95 1.54
N GLY A 84 -4.34 -8.15 0.99
CA GLY A 84 -4.39 -7.72 -0.41
C GLY A 84 -4.19 -8.88 -1.38
N ALA A 85 -3.23 -9.75 -1.07
CA ALA A 85 -2.88 -10.91 -1.90
C ALA A 85 -3.93 -12.04 -1.87
N LEU A 86 -4.93 -12.00 -0.98
CA LEU A 86 -6.09 -12.91 -1.02
C LEU A 86 -6.76 -12.98 -2.39
N PHE A 87 -6.72 -11.87 -3.12
CA PHE A 87 -7.36 -11.71 -4.42
C PHE A 87 -6.37 -11.88 -5.58
N TYR A 88 -5.14 -12.33 -5.31
CA TYR A 88 -4.16 -12.56 -6.35
C TYR A 88 -4.43 -13.91 -7.03
N ASP A 89 -4.70 -13.85 -8.33
CA ASP A 89 -4.98 -14.99 -9.19
C ASP A 89 -3.98 -15.10 -10.35
N GLY A 90 -2.82 -14.45 -10.20
CA GLY A 90 -1.86 -14.19 -11.28
C GLY A 90 -1.95 -12.76 -11.81
N ASN A 91 -3.07 -12.05 -11.61
CA ASN A 91 -3.22 -10.65 -11.97
C ASN A 91 -3.05 -9.73 -10.76
N TRP A 92 -2.12 -8.77 -10.85
CA TRP A 92 -1.76 -7.88 -9.74
C TRP A 92 -2.72 -6.68 -9.57
N VAL A 93 -3.55 -6.38 -10.57
CA VAL A 93 -4.38 -5.16 -10.59
C VAL A 93 -5.43 -5.15 -9.48
N LEU A 94 -6.13 -6.27 -9.26
CA LEU A 94 -7.12 -6.34 -8.19
C LEU A 94 -6.49 -6.23 -6.78
N PRO A 95 -5.44 -7.02 -6.44
CA PRO A 95 -4.70 -6.85 -5.19
C PRO A 95 -4.18 -5.42 -4.96
N TYR A 96 -3.67 -4.76 -6.00
CA TYR A 96 -3.21 -3.38 -5.93
C TYR A 96 -4.32 -2.43 -5.45
N TYR A 97 -5.50 -2.48 -6.07
CA TYR A 97 -6.61 -1.63 -5.65
C TYR A 97 -7.20 -2.02 -4.29
N VAL A 98 -7.16 -3.30 -3.91
CA VAL A 98 -7.56 -3.74 -2.56
C VAL A 98 -6.64 -3.15 -1.51
N LEU A 99 -5.32 -3.22 -1.70
CA LEU A 99 -4.33 -2.60 -0.79
C LEU A 99 -4.54 -1.09 -0.70
N LYS A 100 -4.72 -0.41 -1.84
CA LYS A 100 -4.99 1.03 -1.84
C LYS A 100 -6.29 1.38 -1.10
N ALA A 101 -7.35 0.59 -1.25
CA ALA A 101 -8.59 0.82 -0.53
C ALA A 101 -8.40 0.68 0.99
N VAL A 102 -7.60 -0.30 1.43
CA VAL A 102 -7.22 -0.46 2.84
C VAL A 102 -6.43 0.76 3.32
N PHE A 103 -5.38 1.16 2.60
CA PHE A 103 -4.52 2.29 2.98
C PHE A 103 -5.27 3.61 3.01
N VAL A 104 -6.13 3.88 2.01
CA VAL A 104 -6.98 5.07 1.99
C VAL A 104 -8.00 5.05 3.13
N THR A 105 -8.51 3.88 3.51
CA THR A 105 -9.43 3.76 4.66
C THR A 105 -8.70 4.07 5.97
N ALA A 106 -7.48 3.55 6.16
CA ALA A 106 -6.64 3.86 7.31
C ALA A 106 -6.31 5.35 7.39
N GLU A 107 -5.92 5.95 6.26
CA GLU A 107 -5.67 7.40 6.13
C GLU A 107 -6.91 8.24 6.47
N CYS A 108 -8.10 7.85 5.97
CA CYS A 108 -9.34 8.56 6.31
C CYS A 108 -9.63 8.48 7.81
N ALA A 109 -9.41 7.32 8.45
CA ALA A 109 -9.54 7.18 9.89
C ALA A 109 -8.53 8.05 10.65
N GLY A 110 -7.29 8.12 10.19
CA GLY A 110 -6.24 8.99 10.73
C GLY A 110 -6.60 10.47 10.63
N VAL A 111 -7.13 10.92 9.50
CA VAL A 111 -7.62 12.30 9.32
C VAL A 111 -8.79 12.62 10.25
N LEU A 112 -9.73 11.68 10.42
CA LEU A 112 -10.85 11.83 11.35
C LEU A 112 -10.37 11.92 12.81
N LEU A 113 -9.37 11.14 13.19
CA LEU A 113 -8.73 11.22 14.50
C LEU A 113 -8.01 12.56 14.68
N LEU A 114 -7.20 12.98 13.70
CA LEU A 114 -6.49 14.25 13.72
C LEU A 114 -7.46 15.43 13.90
N ALA A 115 -8.63 15.38 13.26
CA ALA A 115 -9.68 16.39 13.42
C ALA A 115 -10.26 16.50 14.84
N ARG A 116 -10.06 15.50 15.71
CA ARG A 116 -10.40 15.56 17.13
C ARG A 116 -9.28 16.14 17.99
N LEU A 117 -8.06 16.19 17.48
CA LEU A 117 -6.86 16.55 18.23
C LEU A 117 -6.33 17.95 17.89
N THR A 118 -6.78 18.54 16.78
CA THR A 118 -6.22 19.81 16.30
C THR A 118 -7.24 20.69 15.58
N THR A 119 -6.79 21.86 15.13
CA THR A 119 -7.63 22.85 14.44
C THR A 119 -7.89 22.47 12.98
N ALA A 120 -8.96 23.00 12.38
CA ALA A 120 -9.26 22.80 10.96
C ALA A 120 -8.11 23.21 10.03
N ARG A 121 -7.34 24.26 10.39
CA ARG A 121 -6.15 24.69 9.63
C ARG A 121 -5.09 23.59 9.59
N ASN A 122 -4.81 22.95 10.73
CA ASN A 122 -3.77 21.92 10.80
C ASN A 122 -4.20 20.63 10.09
N VAL A 123 -5.49 20.24 10.22
CA VAL A 123 -6.03 19.12 9.43
C VAL A 123 -5.92 19.41 7.94
N LEU A 124 -6.26 20.62 7.48
CA LEU A 124 -6.15 20.99 6.08
C LEU A 124 -4.72 20.89 5.57
N LEU A 125 -3.74 21.40 6.33
CA LEU A 125 -2.33 21.36 5.94
C LEU A 125 -1.79 19.93 5.75
N TYR A 126 -2.31 18.95 6.50
CA TYR A 126 -1.97 17.54 6.31
C TYR A 126 -2.83 16.90 5.22
N ALA A 127 -4.15 16.91 5.40
CA ALA A 127 -5.08 16.09 4.65
C ALA A 127 -5.24 16.51 3.19
N TRP A 128 -4.90 17.77 2.86
CA TRP A 128 -4.91 18.30 1.49
C TRP A 128 -3.50 18.47 0.92
N ASN A 129 -2.47 18.01 1.63
CA ASN A 129 -1.10 18.05 1.12
C ASN A 129 -0.99 17.14 -0.12
N PRO A 130 -0.60 17.67 -1.29
CA PRO A 130 -0.46 16.87 -2.51
C PRO A 130 0.48 15.67 -2.35
N LEU A 131 1.55 15.81 -1.56
CA LEU A 131 2.48 14.71 -1.31
C LEU A 131 1.79 13.56 -0.56
N VAL A 132 1.07 13.87 0.53
CA VAL A 132 0.33 12.85 1.30
C VAL A 132 -0.68 12.13 0.41
N LEU A 133 -1.40 12.88 -0.43
CA LEU A 133 -2.39 12.32 -1.35
C LEU A 133 -1.77 11.44 -2.44
N ILE A 134 -0.67 11.88 -3.04
CA ILE A 134 0.05 11.13 -4.08
C ILE A 134 0.62 9.84 -3.51
N GLU A 135 1.36 9.91 -2.41
CA GLU A 135 2.04 8.73 -1.86
C GLU A 135 1.03 7.70 -1.36
N THR A 136 0.03 8.12 -0.58
CA THR A 136 -0.92 7.18 0.03
C THR A 136 -2.01 6.75 -0.95
N ALA A 137 -2.90 7.65 -1.35
CA ALA A 137 -4.04 7.34 -2.20
C ALA A 137 -3.66 7.14 -3.67
N GLY A 138 -2.61 7.81 -4.14
CA GLY A 138 -2.15 7.70 -5.53
C GLY A 138 -1.30 6.47 -5.78
N GLN A 139 -0.28 6.25 -4.96
CA GLN A 139 0.76 5.24 -5.19
C GLN A 139 0.68 4.04 -4.24
N GLY A 140 -0.19 4.10 -3.22
CA GLY A 140 -0.44 2.97 -2.35
C GLY A 140 0.68 2.70 -1.35
N HIS A 141 1.38 3.72 -0.88
CA HIS A 141 2.43 3.57 0.14
C HIS A 141 1.87 3.06 1.47
N THR A 142 2.54 2.07 2.06
CA THR A 142 2.11 1.42 3.31
C THR A 142 2.23 2.32 4.53
N GLU A 143 2.94 3.45 4.43
CA GLU A 143 3.08 4.47 5.47
C GLU A 143 1.73 4.98 5.97
N ALA A 144 0.66 4.85 5.17
CA ALA A 144 -0.73 5.08 5.56
C ALA A 144 -1.19 4.28 6.81
N LEU A 145 -0.47 3.21 7.17
CA LEU A 145 -0.79 2.33 8.31
C LEU A 145 0.00 2.67 9.59
N LEU A 146 1.00 3.56 9.52
CA LEU A 146 1.96 3.84 10.60
C LEU A 146 1.70 5.21 11.23
#